data_AF-A0A4R4ZCQ4-F1
#
_entry.id   AF-A0A4R4ZCQ4-F1
#
_cell.length_a   1.000
_cell.length_b   1.000
_cell.length_c   1.000
_cell.angle_alpha   90.00
_cell.angle_beta   90.00
_cell.angle_gamma   90.00
#
_symmetry.space_group_name_H-M   'P 1'
#
loop_
_entity.id
_entity.type
_entity.pdbx_description
1 polymer ?
#
loop_
_entity_poly.entity_id
_entity_poly.type
_entity_poly.pdbx_seq_one_letter_code
_entity_poly.pdbx_strand_id
1 'polypeptide(L)'
;MTTATNPGARWLFPGRRAGQPMGTSALAHRMRKEGLPTFNGRTAAIRQLALQAPAPVVARMLGYHHVHITALAAETGSPWSHYAPSDHEE
;
A
#
# COMPACT_ATOMS: atom_id res chain seq x y z
N MET A 1 5.61 -6.97 -14.85
CA MET A 1 5.13 -5.85 -14.01
C MET A 1 4.98 -4.61 -14.86
N THR A 2 3.76 -4.27 -15.25
CA THR A 2 3.47 -3.11 -16.11
C THR A 2 3.06 -1.97 -15.19
N THR A 3 4.03 -1.19 -14.71
CA THR A 3 3.72 0.08 -14.05
C THR A 3 2.92 0.90 -15.06
N ALA A 4 1.76 1.42 -14.68
CA ALA A 4 0.89 2.24 -15.52
C ALA A 4 1.55 3.59 -15.83
N THR A 5 2.70 3.59 -16.48
CA THR A 5 3.36 4.77 -17.02
C THR A 5 2.83 4.93 -18.44
N ASN A 6 1.64 5.51 -18.56
CA ASN A 6 1.18 6.05 -19.82
C ASN A 6 1.93 7.37 -20.05
N PRO A 7 2.86 7.46 -21.02
CA PRO A 7 3.70 8.64 -21.23
C PRO A 7 2.91 9.89 -21.68
N GLY A 8 1.64 9.72 -22.11
CA GLY A 8 0.73 10.83 -22.44
C GLY A 8 -0.29 11.16 -21.34
N ALA A 9 -0.32 10.41 -20.24
CA ALA A 9 -1.26 10.66 -19.16
C ALA A 9 -0.84 11.87 -18.31
N ARG A 10 -1.81 12.74 -17.98
CA ARG A 10 -1.58 13.80 -17.00
C ARG A 10 -1.39 13.20 -15.61
N TRP A 11 -0.41 13.72 -14.87
CA TRP A 11 -0.16 13.33 -13.49
C TRP A 11 -1.41 13.53 -12.63
N LEU A 12 -1.81 12.50 -11.90
CA LEU A 12 -2.89 12.58 -10.90
C LEU A 12 -2.58 13.64 -9.82
N PHE A 13 -1.31 13.75 -9.44
CA PHE A 13 -0.79 14.78 -8.56
C PHE A 13 0.24 15.63 -9.31
N PRO A 14 -0.18 16.74 -9.94
CA PRO A 14 0.74 17.59 -10.67
C PRO A 14 1.68 18.33 -9.72
N GLY A 15 2.94 18.42 -10.11
CA GLY A 15 3.95 19.22 -9.44
C GLY A 15 3.83 20.72 -9.78
N ARG A 16 4.73 21.53 -9.20
CA ARG A 16 4.76 22.98 -9.45
C ARG A 16 5.24 23.35 -10.86
N ARG A 17 5.96 22.45 -11.53
CA ARG A 17 6.44 22.62 -12.91
C ARG A 17 5.53 21.84 -13.86
N ALA A 18 5.14 22.46 -14.96
CA ALA A 18 4.33 21.81 -15.99
C ALA A 18 5.00 20.51 -16.46
N GLY A 19 4.21 19.44 -16.59
CA GLY A 19 4.68 18.12 -17.00
C GLY A 19 5.43 17.32 -15.93
N GLN A 20 5.68 17.87 -14.73
CA GLN A 20 6.39 17.16 -13.68
C GLN A 20 5.44 16.60 -12.62
N PRO A 21 5.72 15.40 -12.08
CA PRO A 21 4.97 14.86 -10.97
C PRO A 21 5.24 15.67 -9.69
N MET A 22 4.30 15.62 -8.76
CA MET A 22 4.54 16.11 -7.41
C MET A 22 5.63 15.26 -6.74
N GLY A 23 6.65 15.91 -6.17
CA GLY A 23 7.67 15.22 -5.38
C GLY A 23 7.05 14.55 -4.14
N THR A 24 7.61 13.42 -3.74
CA THR A 24 7.13 12.61 -2.61
C THR A 24 7.06 13.40 -1.30
N SER A 25 8.06 14.24 -1.01
CA SER A 25 8.06 15.11 0.18
C SER A 25 6.96 16.18 0.14
N ALA A 26 6.65 16.71 -1.03
CA ALA A 26 5.58 17.71 -1.20
C ALA A 26 4.20 17.07 -1.04
N LEU A 27 4.02 15.86 -1.58
CA LEU A 27 2.80 15.07 -1.38
C LEU A 27 2.63 14.71 0.11
N ALA A 28 3.70 14.28 0.76
CA ALA A 28 3.68 13.97 2.19
C ALA A 28 3.33 15.22 3.04
N HIS A 29 3.90 16.37 2.71
CA HIS A 29 3.55 17.62 3.38
C HIS A 29 2.07 17.97 3.20
N ARG A 30 1.53 17.80 1.99
CA ARG A 30 0.11 18.03 1.69
C ARG A 30 -0.78 17.07 2.47
N MET A 31 -0.49 15.77 2.46
CA MET A 31 -1.26 14.78 3.22
C MET A 31 -1.29 15.09 4.72
N ARG A 32 -0.15 15.47 5.31
CA ARG A 32 -0.08 15.88 6.71
C ARG A 32 -0.90 17.14 7.01
N LYS A 33 -0.94 18.10 6.08
CA LYS A 33 -1.79 19.29 6.22
C LYS A 33 -3.27 18.90 6.31
N GLU A 34 -3.67 17.85 5.60
CA GLU A 34 -5.03 17.28 5.66
C GLU A 34 -5.21 16.28 6.82
N GLY A 35 -4.26 16.19 7.76
CA GLY A 35 -4.34 15.28 8.92
C GLY A 35 -4.04 13.81 8.62
N LEU A 36 -3.60 13.48 7.40
CA LEU A 36 -3.28 12.11 7.01
C LEU A 36 -1.83 11.74 7.38
N PRO A 37 -1.61 10.66 8.16
CA PRO A 37 -0.27 10.20 8.50
C PRO A 37 0.40 9.54 7.29
N THR A 38 1.50 10.11 6.81
CA THR A 38 2.10 9.76 5.51
C THR A 38 2.85 8.44 5.47
N PHE A 39 3.38 7.96 6.60
CA PHE A 39 4.10 6.69 6.68
C PHE A 39 3.46 5.72 7.66
N ASN A 40 2.99 6.19 8.82
CA ASN A 40 2.26 5.36 9.77
C ASN A 40 0.87 4.92 9.27
N GLY A 41 0.25 5.72 8.39
CA GLY A 41 -1.05 5.38 7.81
C GLY A 41 -1.00 4.12 6.96
N ARG A 42 0.13 3.82 6.31
CA ARG A 42 0.26 2.63 5.46
C ARG A 42 0.24 1.34 6.28
N THR A 43 1.06 1.27 7.31
CA THR A 43 1.09 0.10 8.21
C THR A 43 -0.23 -0.06 8.95
N ALA A 44 -0.83 1.04 9.42
CA ALA A 44 -2.15 1.01 10.06
C ALA A 44 -3.26 0.56 9.09
N ALA A 45 -3.24 1.02 7.84
CA ALA A 45 -4.21 0.61 6.82
C ALA A 45 -4.03 -0.87 6.45
N ILE A 46 -2.80 -1.36 6.33
CA ILE A 46 -2.55 -2.78 6.08
C ILE A 46 -3.03 -3.63 7.26
N ARG A 47 -2.77 -3.19 8.51
CA ARG A 47 -3.30 -3.82 9.73
C ARG A 47 -4.83 -3.90 9.70
N GLN A 48 -5.50 -2.79 9.41
CA GLN A 48 -6.96 -2.74 9.26
C GLN A 48 -7.45 -3.70 8.17
N LEU A 49 -6.76 -3.74 7.03
CA LEU A 49 -7.12 -4.58 5.91
C LEU A 49 -6.91 -6.07 6.20
N ALA A 50 -5.90 -6.42 7.00
CA ALA A 50 -5.66 -7.79 7.47
C ALA A 50 -6.75 -8.30 8.42
N LEU A 51 -7.51 -7.41 9.07
CA LEU A 51 -8.71 -7.79 9.83
C LEU A 51 -9.89 -8.11 8.90
N GLN A 52 -9.97 -7.44 7.75
CA GLN A 52 -11.09 -7.58 6.80
C GLN A 52 -10.86 -8.71 5.78
N ALA A 53 -9.61 -9.06 5.48
CA ALA A 53 -9.26 -10.09 4.51
C ALA A 53 -7.96 -10.82 4.90
N PRO A 54 -7.79 -12.08 4.47
CA PRO A 54 -6.56 -12.82 4.74
C PRO A 54 -5.31 -12.10 4.21
N ALA A 55 -4.26 -12.06 5.04
CA ALA A 55 -2.95 -11.49 4.71
C ALA A 55 -2.40 -11.81 3.30
N PRO A 56 -2.45 -13.06 2.79
CA PRO A 56 -1.94 -13.35 1.44
C PRO A 56 -2.75 -12.68 0.32
N VAL A 57 -4.06 -12.51 0.51
CA VAL A 57 -4.93 -11.82 -0.46
C VAL A 57 -4.57 -10.34 -0.48
N VAL A 58 -4.41 -9.74 0.70
CA VAL A 58 -3.99 -8.35 0.87
C VAL A 58 -2.61 -8.09 0.28
N ALA A 59 -1.67 -9.02 0.50
CA ALA A 59 -0.32 -8.96 -0.05
C ALA A 59 -0.36 -8.92 -1.58
N ARG A 60 -1.12 -9.83 -2.21
CA ARG A 60 -1.28 -9.87 -3.67
C ARG A 60 -1.92 -8.60 -4.21
N MET A 61 -3.00 -8.11 -3.59
CA MET A 61 -3.70 -6.89 -4.03
C MET A 61 -2.80 -5.64 -3.97
N LEU A 62 -1.92 -5.57 -2.97
CA LEU A 62 -1.04 -4.42 -2.76
C LEU A 62 0.37 -4.61 -3.37
N GLY A 63 0.64 -5.75 -4.00
CA GLY A 63 1.95 -6.09 -4.57
C GLY A 63 3.06 -6.28 -3.53
N TYR A 64 2.70 -6.69 -2.31
CA TYR A 64 3.62 -6.96 -1.21
C TYR A 64 4.02 -8.42 -1.11
N HIS A 65 5.23 -8.67 -0.61
CA HIS A 65 5.64 -10.02 -0.23
C HIS A 65 4.81 -10.51 0.97
N HIS A 66 4.27 -11.72 0.87
CA HIS A 66 3.34 -12.27 1.85
C HIS A 66 3.92 -12.29 3.27
N VAL A 67 5.22 -12.59 3.44
CA VAL A 67 5.93 -12.62 4.73
C VAL A 67 5.79 -11.32 5.53
N HIS A 68 5.83 -10.16 4.86
CA HIS A 68 5.72 -8.87 5.54
C HIS A 68 4.29 -8.61 6.04
N ILE A 69 3.28 -9.07 5.29
CA ILE A 69 1.87 -8.87 5.64
C ILE A 69 1.43 -9.90 6.68
N THR A 70 1.96 -11.13 6.65
CA THR A 70 1.66 -12.16 7.65
C THR A 70 2.25 -11.82 9.01
N ALA A 71 3.49 -11.31 9.08
CA ALA A 71 4.07 -10.82 10.34
C ALA A 71 3.21 -9.70 10.96
N LEU A 72 2.75 -8.76 10.12
CA LEU A 72 1.90 -7.65 10.54
C LEU A 72 0.48 -8.10 10.95
N ALA A 73 -0.05 -9.14 10.30
CA ALA A 73 -1.33 -9.77 10.62
C ALA A 73 -1.27 -10.57 11.94
N ALA A 74 -0.12 -11.19 12.23
CA ALA A 74 0.12 -11.88 13.49
C ALA A 74 0.18 -10.90 14.66
N GLU A 75 0.82 -9.73 14.47
CA GLU A 75 0.80 -8.63 15.46
C GLU A 75 -0.60 -8.08 15.74
N THR A 76 -1.53 -8.20 14.78
CA THR A 76 -2.91 -7.68 14.91
C THR A 76 -3.93 -8.69 15.41
N GLY A 77 -3.54 -9.94 15.65
CA GLY A 77 -4.47 -10.98 16.11
C GLY A 77 -5.53 -11.33 15.06
N SER A 78 -5.14 -11.35 13.79
CA SER A 78 -6.04 -11.62 12.67
C SER A 78 -6.74 -12.99 12.80
N PRO A 79 -8.07 -13.08 12.58
CA PRO A 79 -8.86 -14.31 12.78
C PRO A 79 -8.65 -15.39 11.71
N TRP A 80 -7.83 -15.10 10.69
CA TRP A 80 -7.65 -15.93 9.50
C TRP A 80 -6.63 -17.08 9.66
N SER A 81 -6.37 -17.56 10.88
CA SER A 81 -5.35 -18.59 11.19
C SER A 81 -5.53 -19.92 10.45
N HIS A 82 -6.72 -20.22 9.95
CA HIS A 82 -7.02 -21.43 9.17
C HIS A 82 -6.86 -21.25 7.65
N TYR A 83 -6.45 -20.07 7.19
CA TYR A 83 -6.24 -19.82 5.76
C TYR A 83 -4.86 -20.35 5.33
N ALA A 84 -4.82 -21.30 4.41
CA ALA A 84 -3.57 -21.87 3.90
C ALA A 84 -2.73 -20.78 3.19
N PRO A 85 -1.41 -20.68 3.45
CA PRO A 85 -0.52 -19.87 2.63
C PRO A 85 -0.62 -20.39 1.19
N SER A 86 -1.05 -19.54 0.26
CA SER A 86 -1.08 -19.92 -1.14
C SER A 86 0.36 -20.00 -1.66
N ASP A 87 0.87 -21.22 -1.85
CA ASP A 87 2.16 -21.51 -2.47
C ASP A 87 2.18 -20.95 -3.91
N HIS A 88 2.85 -19.82 -4.10
CA HIS A 88 3.15 -19.31 -5.44
C HIS A 88 4.54 -18.68 -5.43
N GLU A 89 5.54 -19.50 -5.73
CA GLU A 89 6.70 -19.05 -6.50
C GLU A 89 6.24 -18.88 -7.96
N GLU A 90 6.29 -17.64 -8.47
CA GLU A 90 6.50 -17.34 -9.90
C GLU A 90 7.30 -16.03 -10.02
#